data_AF-A0A7C2RS45-F1
#
_entry.id   AF-A0A7C2RS45-F1
#
_cell.length_a   1.000
_cell.length_b   1.000
_cell.length_c   1.000
_cell.angle_alpha   90.00
_cell.angle_beta   90.00
_cell.angle_gamma   90.00
#
_symmetry.space_group_name_H-M   'P 1'
#
loop_
_entity.id
_entity.type
_entity.pdbx_description
1 polymer ?
#
loop_
_entity_poly.entity_id
_entity_poly.type
_entity_poly.pdbx_seq_one_letter_code
_entity_poly.pdbx_strand_id
1 'polypeptide(L)'
;MKWMPRYTRHQSLTSWHAFKGAFMSENAKTARAYARACFEVTQSTVERAKWSEMLAFLAAVSVDADMVRLMSSPSVNRDRLAEVMLKVSAGRLTVQGENLVRLLAENARIHVLPLIAQEFETLCRDADGRMNVRVVSAMALKEQEKIQLASALGKRLGKIITLDNEVDASLIGGAIVYAGDLVIDGSIQGRLQGLANAVIR
;
A
#
# COMPACT_ATOMS: atom_id res chain seq x y z
N MET A 1 -14.19 -41.20 8.61
CA MET A 1 -13.51 -40.89 7.33
C MET A 1 -12.89 -39.49 7.48
N LYS A 2 -11.91 -39.22 8.35
CA LYS A 2 -10.57 -39.78 8.63
C LYS A 2 -9.59 -39.63 7.45
N TRP A 3 -9.19 -38.38 7.19
CA TRP A 3 -7.98 -38.02 6.47
C TRP A 3 -7.37 -36.77 7.13
N MET A 4 -6.43 -36.99 8.05
CA MET A 4 -5.47 -35.99 8.54
C MET A 4 -4.08 -36.57 8.30
N PRO A 5 -3.20 -35.89 7.55
CA PRO A 5 -1.79 -36.26 7.53
C PRO A 5 -1.17 -35.81 8.86
N ARG A 6 -0.63 -36.78 9.61
CA ARG A 6 0.21 -36.52 10.78
C ARG A 6 1.52 -35.92 10.28
N TYR A 7 1.66 -34.59 10.35
CA TYR A 7 2.97 -33.96 10.18
C TYR A 7 3.81 -34.18 11.45
N THR A 8 4.76 -35.10 11.33
CA THR A 8 5.84 -35.35 12.29
C THR A 8 6.65 -34.08 12.51
N ARG A 9 6.88 -33.80 13.78
CA ARG A 9 7.57 -32.64 14.34
C ARG A 9 9.08 -32.80 14.14
N HIS A 10 9.66 -32.18 13.10
CA HIS A 10 10.97 -31.53 13.09
C HIS A 10 11.35 -31.08 11.67
N GLN A 11 11.80 -29.82 11.56
CA GLN A 11 12.36 -29.09 10.40
C GLN A 11 11.45 -28.02 9.75
N SER A 12 12.12 -26.90 9.46
CA SER A 12 11.75 -25.68 8.71
C SER A 12 10.85 -24.61 9.39
N LEU A 13 11.45 -23.79 10.27
CA LEU A 13 10.96 -22.42 10.53
C LEU A 13 11.17 -21.48 9.31
N THR A 14 12.02 -21.86 8.36
CA THR A 14 12.30 -21.12 7.11
C THR A 14 11.18 -21.18 6.08
N SER A 15 10.39 -22.26 6.06
CA SER A 15 9.29 -22.42 5.10
C SER A 15 8.08 -21.54 5.43
N TRP A 16 7.85 -21.23 6.71
CA TRP A 16 6.75 -20.38 7.16
C TRP A 16 6.94 -18.90 6.74
N HIS A 17 8.15 -18.38 6.82
CA HIS A 17 8.46 -17.02 6.36
C HIS A 17 8.45 -16.92 4.83
N ALA A 18 8.97 -17.93 4.12
CA ALA A 18 8.92 -17.97 2.66
C ALA A 18 7.47 -18.10 2.13
N PHE A 19 6.63 -18.93 2.78
CA PHE A 19 5.21 -19.08 2.44
C PHE A 19 4.41 -17.81 2.71
N LYS A 20 4.61 -17.15 3.88
CA LYS A 20 3.99 -15.84 4.15
C LYS A 20 4.43 -14.78 3.15
N GLY A 21 5.71 -14.72 2.79
CA GLY A 21 6.24 -13.78 1.81
C GLY A 21 5.64 -14.01 0.41
N ALA A 22 5.55 -15.26 -0.04
CA ALA A 22 4.94 -15.62 -1.31
C ALA A 22 3.44 -15.28 -1.33
N PHE A 23 2.71 -15.62 -0.27
CA PHE A 23 1.27 -15.34 -0.14
C PHE A 23 0.98 -13.83 -0.11
N MET A 24 1.79 -13.05 0.60
CA MET A 24 1.70 -11.58 0.57
C MET A 24 2.00 -11.03 -0.84
N SER A 25 2.97 -11.60 -1.56
CA SER A 25 3.33 -11.15 -2.92
C SER A 25 2.26 -11.50 -3.97
N GLU A 26 1.60 -12.65 -3.83
CA GLU A 26 0.53 -13.09 -4.74
C GLU A 26 -0.75 -12.26 -4.55
N ASN A 27 -1.09 -11.98 -3.29
CA ASN A 27 -2.18 -11.07 -2.96
C ASN A 27 -1.90 -9.65 -3.45
N ALA A 28 -0.66 -9.16 -3.34
CA ALA A 28 -0.28 -7.86 -3.89
C ALA A 28 -0.40 -7.81 -5.42
N LYS A 29 0.04 -8.85 -6.15
CA LYS A 29 -0.12 -8.93 -7.62
C LYS A 29 -1.60 -8.91 -8.02
N THR A 30 -2.42 -9.67 -7.30
CA THR A 30 -3.86 -9.73 -7.53
C THR A 30 -4.53 -8.39 -7.22
N ALA A 31 -4.16 -7.76 -6.10
CA ALA A 31 -4.64 -6.44 -5.72
C ALA A 31 -4.35 -5.39 -6.79
N ARG A 32 -3.12 -5.37 -7.33
CA ARG A 32 -2.72 -4.48 -8.43
C ARG A 32 -3.55 -4.68 -9.68
N ALA A 33 -3.83 -5.93 -10.06
CA ALA A 33 -4.64 -6.22 -11.24
C ALA A 33 -6.07 -5.65 -11.09
N TYR A 34 -6.71 -5.86 -9.92
CA TYR A 34 -8.04 -5.30 -9.64
C TYR A 34 -8.01 -3.78 -9.52
N ALA A 35 -7.05 -3.21 -8.80
CA ALA A 35 -6.89 -1.76 -8.66
C ALA A 35 -6.72 -1.08 -10.02
N ARG A 36 -5.92 -1.69 -10.91
CA ARG A 36 -5.75 -1.22 -12.29
C ARG A 36 -7.04 -1.28 -13.09
N ALA A 37 -7.79 -2.37 -13.01
CA ALA A 37 -9.08 -2.48 -13.69
C ALA A 37 -10.07 -1.41 -13.20
N CYS A 38 -10.15 -1.17 -11.88
CA CYS A 38 -10.96 -0.08 -11.33
C CYS A 38 -10.50 1.28 -11.85
N PHE A 39 -9.18 1.53 -11.87
CA PHE A 39 -8.59 2.76 -12.35
C PHE A 39 -8.87 3.01 -13.85
N GLU A 40 -8.76 1.98 -14.69
CA GLU A 40 -9.05 2.06 -16.13
C GLU A 40 -10.52 2.40 -16.43
N VAL A 41 -11.44 2.00 -15.55
CA VAL A 41 -12.86 2.37 -15.65
C VAL A 41 -13.12 3.82 -15.22
N THR A 42 -12.24 4.41 -14.38
CA THR A 42 -12.37 5.81 -13.97
C THR A 42 -11.85 6.78 -15.01
N GLN A 43 -12.72 7.66 -15.50
CA GLN A 43 -12.36 8.59 -16.59
C GLN A 43 -11.98 9.98 -16.10
N SER A 44 -12.44 10.38 -14.91
CA SER A 44 -12.25 11.73 -14.36
C SER A 44 -11.67 11.73 -12.95
N THR A 45 -11.01 12.83 -12.56
CA THR A 45 -10.50 13.02 -11.19
C THR A 45 -11.61 12.97 -10.15
N VAL A 46 -12.81 13.46 -10.47
CA VAL A 46 -13.98 13.40 -9.57
C VAL A 46 -14.42 11.95 -9.35
N GLU A 47 -14.40 11.14 -10.40
CA GLU A 47 -14.72 9.72 -10.31
C GLU A 47 -13.65 8.95 -9.53
N ARG A 48 -12.36 9.25 -9.73
CA ARG A 48 -11.25 8.69 -8.94
C ARG A 48 -11.42 8.98 -7.45
N ALA A 49 -11.78 10.20 -7.06
CA ALA A 49 -12.01 10.55 -5.66
C ALA A 49 -13.14 9.71 -5.05
N LYS A 50 -14.28 9.58 -5.75
CA LYS A 50 -15.39 8.73 -5.31
C LYS A 50 -14.99 7.26 -5.16
N TRP A 51 -14.20 6.74 -6.10
CA TRP A 51 -13.68 5.38 -6.02
C TRP A 51 -12.72 5.19 -4.85
N SER A 52 -11.86 6.17 -4.58
CA SER A 52 -10.94 6.15 -3.44
C SER A 52 -11.70 6.06 -2.12
N GLU A 53 -12.71 6.92 -1.93
CA GLU A 53 -13.56 6.90 -0.72
C GLU A 53 -14.31 5.58 -0.56
N MET A 54 -14.86 5.07 -1.66
CA MET A 54 -15.58 3.81 -1.69
C MET A 54 -14.68 2.61 -1.34
N LEU A 55 -13.48 2.54 -1.93
CA LEU A 55 -12.51 1.49 -1.67
C LEU A 55 -11.95 1.57 -0.24
N ALA A 56 -11.71 2.78 0.27
CA ALA A 56 -11.29 2.98 1.66
C ALA A 56 -12.35 2.48 2.65
N PHE A 57 -13.64 2.76 2.38
CA PHE A 57 -14.74 2.25 3.18
C PHE A 57 -14.82 0.72 3.14
N LEU A 58 -14.76 0.13 1.94
CA LEU A 58 -14.76 -1.33 1.78
C LEU A 58 -13.57 -2.01 2.46
N ALA A 59 -12.39 -1.39 2.38
CA ALA A 59 -11.20 -1.84 3.09
C ALA A 59 -11.42 -1.83 4.60
N ALA A 60 -11.97 -0.74 5.16
CA ALA A 60 -12.29 -0.64 6.58
C ALA A 60 -13.29 -1.72 7.04
N VAL A 61 -14.34 -1.97 6.25
CA VAL A 61 -15.31 -3.03 6.54
C VAL A 61 -14.65 -4.42 6.45
N SER A 62 -13.73 -4.65 5.51
CA SER A 62 -13.08 -5.94 5.35
C SER A 62 -12.14 -6.33 6.51
N VAL A 63 -11.60 -5.35 7.23
CA VAL A 63 -10.71 -5.58 8.39
C VAL A 63 -11.45 -5.58 9.72
N ASP A 64 -12.76 -5.28 9.71
CA ASP A 64 -13.60 -5.35 10.91
C ASP A 64 -13.62 -6.78 11.48
N ALA A 65 -13.59 -6.90 12.81
CA ALA A 65 -13.44 -8.17 13.48
C ALA A 65 -14.58 -9.15 13.18
N ASP A 66 -15.81 -8.66 13.03
CA ASP A 66 -16.97 -9.50 12.72
C ASP A 66 -16.95 -9.94 11.25
N MET A 67 -16.54 -9.04 10.35
CA MET A 67 -16.35 -9.37 8.94
C MET A 67 -15.24 -10.41 8.74
N VAL A 68 -14.10 -10.27 9.43
CA VAL A 68 -13.00 -11.24 9.38
C VAL A 68 -13.42 -12.62 9.89
N ARG A 69 -14.26 -12.68 10.95
CA ARG A 69 -14.83 -13.92 11.45
C ARG A 69 -15.76 -14.57 10.44
N LEU A 70 -16.61 -13.79 9.77
CA LEU A 70 -17.49 -14.28 8.71
C LEU A 70 -16.70 -14.82 7.51
N MET A 71 -15.65 -14.11 7.08
CA MET A 71 -14.77 -14.56 5.99
C MET A 71 -14.01 -15.85 6.32
N SER A 72 -13.66 -16.05 7.59
CA SER A 72 -12.91 -17.23 8.05
C SER A 72 -13.82 -18.43 8.35
N SER A 73 -15.14 -18.25 8.34
CA SER A 73 -16.11 -19.30 8.67
C SER A 73 -16.38 -20.21 7.45
N PRO A 74 -16.06 -21.51 7.52
CA PRO A 74 -16.31 -22.44 6.42
C PRO A 74 -17.80 -22.64 6.09
N SER A 75 -18.69 -22.24 7.02
CA SER A 75 -20.14 -22.41 6.89
C SER A 75 -20.83 -21.26 6.14
N VAL A 76 -20.10 -20.17 5.83
CA VAL A 76 -20.65 -19.01 5.13
C VAL A 76 -20.41 -19.18 3.63
N ASN A 77 -21.49 -19.26 2.85
CA ASN A 77 -21.39 -19.23 1.39
C ASN A 77 -20.90 -17.85 0.91
N ARG A 78 -20.12 -17.82 -0.16
CA ARG A 78 -19.57 -16.62 -0.82
C ARG A 78 -20.67 -15.63 -1.20
N ASP A 79 -21.81 -16.12 -1.67
CA ASP A 79 -22.96 -15.27 -2.01
C ASP A 79 -23.50 -14.54 -0.78
N ARG A 80 -23.58 -15.26 0.35
CA ARG A 80 -24.06 -14.67 1.60
C ARG A 80 -23.09 -13.64 2.15
N LEU A 81 -21.79 -13.89 2.00
CA LEU A 81 -20.75 -12.94 2.36
C LEU A 81 -20.83 -11.66 1.51
N ALA A 82 -21.05 -11.81 0.18
CA ALA A 82 -21.29 -10.69 -0.72
C ALA A 82 -22.51 -9.87 -0.30
N GLU A 83 -23.63 -10.53 0.00
CA GLU A 83 -24.85 -9.87 0.46
C GLU A 83 -24.65 -9.08 1.75
N VAL A 84 -23.97 -9.65 2.74
CA VAL A 84 -23.70 -8.97 4.01
C VAL A 84 -22.82 -7.75 3.76
N MET A 85 -21.77 -7.89 2.96
CA MET A 85 -20.90 -6.77 2.64
C MET A 85 -21.66 -5.64 1.92
N LEU A 86 -22.45 -5.98 0.90
CA LEU A 86 -23.29 -5.03 0.17
C LEU A 86 -24.31 -4.33 1.07
N LYS A 87 -24.91 -5.05 2.04
CA LYS A 87 -25.84 -4.47 3.02
C LYS A 87 -25.16 -3.48 3.96
N VAL A 88 -23.96 -3.81 4.43
CA VAL A 88 -23.17 -2.91 5.30
C VAL A 88 -22.73 -1.66 4.53
N SER A 89 -22.44 -1.79 3.25
CA SER A 89 -22.04 -0.69 2.37
C SER A 89 -23.19 -0.03 1.60
N ALA A 90 -24.44 -0.34 1.93
CA ALA A 90 -25.60 0.15 1.20
C ALA A 90 -25.64 1.69 1.18
N GLY A 91 -25.87 2.28 0.01
CA GLY A 91 -25.92 3.73 -0.18
C GLY A 91 -24.57 4.44 -0.26
N ARG A 92 -23.45 3.72 -0.12
CA ARG A 92 -22.09 4.25 -0.31
C ARG A 92 -21.36 3.70 -1.53
N LEU A 93 -21.91 2.67 -2.18
CA LEU A 93 -21.33 2.06 -3.38
C LEU A 93 -22.01 2.58 -4.66
N THR A 94 -21.21 2.70 -5.71
CA THR A 94 -21.72 2.80 -7.09
C THR A 94 -22.06 1.42 -7.63
N VAL A 95 -22.82 1.33 -8.72
CA VAL A 95 -23.15 0.06 -9.41
C VAL A 95 -21.88 -0.74 -9.72
N GLN A 96 -20.82 -0.06 -10.16
CA GLN A 96 -19.53 -0.67 -10.45
C GLN A 96 -18.83 -1.16 -9.17
N GLY A 97 -18.95 -0.43 -8.06
CA GLY A 97 -18.45 -0.85 -6.76
C GLY A 97 -19.16 -2.10 -6.23
N GLU A 98 -20.48 -2.20 -6.40
CA GLU A 98 -21.23 -3.41 -6.04
C GLU A 98 -20.79 -4.63 -6.85
N ASN A 99 -20.56 -4.45 -8.16
CA ASN A 99 -20.06 -5.50 -9.03
C ASN A 99 -18.64 -5.94 -8.63
N LEU A 100 -17.77 -5.01 -8.21
CA LEU A 100 -16.46 -5.35 -7.67
C LEU A 100 -16.57 -6.23 -6.42
N VAL A 101 -17.45 -5.87 -5.48
CA VAL A 101 -17.66 -6.65 -4.24
C VAL A 101 -18.17 -8.06 -4.56
N ARG A 102 -19.13 -8.21 -5.48
CA ARG A 102 -19.62 -9.53 -5.92
C ARG A 102 -18.50 -10.37 -6.55
N LEU A 103 -17.73 -9.77 -7.45
CA LEU A 103 -16.62 -10.46 -8.11
C LEU A 103 -15.54 -10.90 -7.11
N LEU A 104 -15.19 -10.05 -6.14
CA LEU A 104 -14.24 -10.40 -5.09
C LEU A 104 -14.79 -11.50 -4.16
N ALA A 105 -16.09 -11.51 -3.89
CA ALA A 105 -16.74 -12.54 -3.09
C ALA A 105 -16.71 -13.90 -3.79
N GLU A 106 -17.10 -13.95 -5.06
CA GLU A 106 -17.12 -15.16 -5.90
C GLU A 106 -15.73 -15.80 -5.98
N ASN A 107 -14.69 -14.97 -6.11
CA ASN A 107 -13.30 -15.38 -6.17
C ASN A 107 -12.67 -15.66 -4.78
N ALA A 108 -13.40 -15.51 -3.68
CA ALA A 108 -12.89 -15.62 -2.30
C ALA A 108 -11.72 -14.67 -1.97
N ARG A 109 -11.74 -13.47 -2.54
CA ARG A 109 -10.67 -12.44 -2.46
C ARG A 109 -11.05 -11.16 -1.72
N ILE A 110 -12.14 -11.17 -0.95
CA ILE A 110 -12.57 -10.00 -0.15
C ILE A 110 -11.47 -9.52 0.81
N HIS A 111 -10.68 -10.43 1.37
CA HIS A 111 -9.56 -10.11 2.25
C HIS A 111 -8.45 -9.25 1.60
N VAL A 112 -8.44 -9.13 0.27
CA VAL A 112 -7.44 -8.35 -0.49
C VAL A 112 -7.88 -6.89 -0.66
N LEU A 113 -9.13 -6.53 -0.28
CA LEU A 113 -9.66 -5.16 -0.38
C LEU A 113 -8.76 -4.06 0.18
N PRO A 114 -8.10 -4.23 1.35
CA PRO A 114 -7.19 -3.21 1.88
C PRO A 114 -5.99 -2.95 0.96
N LEU A 115 -5.46 -4.01 0.34
CA LEU A 115 -4.37 -3.86 -0.63
C LEU A 115 -4.87 -3.21 -1.93
N ILE A 116 -6.09 -3.54 -2.38
CA ILE A 116 -6.69 -2.92 -3.57
C ILE A 116 -6.84 -1.40 -3.37
N ALA A 117 -7.33 -0.97 -2.20
CA ALA A 117 -7.48 0.44 -1.87
C ALA A 117 -6.12 1.17 -1.91
N GLN A 118 -5.08 0.59 -1.31
CA GLN A 118 -3.73 1.15 -1.30
C GLN A 118 -3.11 1.26 -2.71
N GLU A 119 -3.24 0.21 -3.52
CA GLU A 119 -2.72 0.18 -4.88
C GLU A 119 -3.50 1.17 -5.78
N PHE A 120 -4.82 1.31 -5.58
CA PHE A 120 -5.64 2.29 -6.29
C PHE A 120 -5.24 3.73 -5.98
N GLU A 121 -4.98 4.06 -4.71
CA GLU A 121 -4.46 5.38 -4.31
C GLU A 121 -3.08 5.66 -4.91
N THR A 122 -2.25 4.62 -5.05
CA THR A 122 -0.94 4.74 -5.71
C THR A 122 -1.09 5.07 -7.19
N LEU A 123 -1.99 4.38 -7.90
CA LEU A 123 -2.31 4.67 -9.31
C LEU A 123 -2.90 6.06 -9.50
N CYS A 124 -3.81 6.49 -8.62
CA CYS A 124 -4.36 7.85 -8.66
C CYS A 124 -3.28 8.91 -8.50
N ARG A 125 -2.36 8.73 -7.53
CA ARG A 125 -1.24 9.64 -7.32
C ARG A 125 -0.34 9.72 -8.54
N ASP A 126 0.04 8.57 -9.11
CA ASP A 126 0.87 8.54 -10.31
C ASP A 126 0.21 9.23 -11.50
N ALA A 127 -1.10 9.04 -11.68
CA ALA A 127 -1.86 9.65 -12.76
C ALA A 127 -2.08 11.15 -12.58
N ASP A 128 -2.16 11.64 -11.34
CA ASP A 128 -2.19 13.07 -11.02
C ASP A 128 -0.79 13.70 -11.06
N GLY A 129 0.24 12.92 -11.41
CA GLY A 129 1.64 13.36 -11.44
C GLY A 129 2.19 13.68 -10.05
N ARG A 130 1.59 13.15 -8.99
CA ARG A 130 2.01 13.37 -7.59
C ARG A 130 2.91 12.23 -7.11
N MET A 131 3.96 12.56 -6.37
CA MET A 131 4.90 11.59 -5.78
C MET A 131 5.15 11.93 -4.32
N ASN A 132 4.96 10.95 -3.43
CA ASN A 132 5.38 11.08 -2.04
C ASN A 132 6.88 10.88 -1.95
N VAL A 133 7.55 11.81 -1.27
CA VAL A 133 8.97 11.74 -0.97
C VAL A 133 9.13 11.79 0.54
N ARG A 134 9.75 10.75 1.09
CA ARG A 134 10.08 10.68 2.52
C ARG A 134 11.44 11.30 2.74
N VAL A 135 11.53 12.25 3.67
CA VAL A 135 12.78 12.95 4.00
C VAL A 135 13.08 12.73 5.47
N VAL A 136 14.16 12.00 5.73
CA VAL A 136 14.68 11.76 7.07
C VAL A 136 15.76 12.79 7.34
N SER A 137 15.56 13.67 8.32
CA SER A 137 16.49 14.74 8.66
C SER A 137 16.87 14.72 10.13
N ALA A 138 18.08 15.19 10.45
CA ALA A 138 18.55 15.31 11.84
C ALA A 138 17.69 16.24 12.70
N MET A 139 17.04 17.22 12.06
CA MET A 139 16.17 18.21 12.70
C MET A 139 14.90 18.39 11.86
N ALA A 140 13.83 18.85 12.50
CA ALA A 140 12.60 19.20 11.79
C ALA A 140 12.87 20.31 10.75
N LEU A 141 12.46 20.07 9.50
CA LEU A 141 12.60 21.05 8.43
C LEU A 141 11.63 22.22 8.64
N LYS A 142 12.11 23.45 8.43
CA LYS A 142 11.25 24.64 8.40
C LYS A 142 10.38 24.61 7.14
N GLU A 143 9.22 25.27 7.21
CA GLU A 143 8.26 25.23 6.09
C GLU A 143 8.84 25.78 4.78
N GLN A 144 9.66 26.85 4.86
CA GLN A 144 10.40 27.36 3.70
C GLN A 144 11.36 26.33 3.09
N GLU A 145 12.03 25.52 3.90
CA GLU A 145 12.97 24.49 3.44
C GLU A 145 12.22 23.35 2.76
N LYS A 146 11.05 22.95 3.30
CA LYS A 146 10.17 21.96 2.67
C LYS A 146 9.70 22.44 1.29
N ILE A 147 9.26 23.69 1.16
CA ILE A 147 8.79 24.24 -0.11
C ILE A 147 9.92 24.26 -1.14
N GLN A 148 11.12 24.70 -0.74
CA GLN A 148 12.29 24.71 -1.63
C GLN A 148 12.68 23.30 -2.06
N LEU A 149 12.68 22.34 -1.14
CA LEU A 149 13.02 20.95 -1.41
C LEU A 149 11.99 20.29 -2.33
N ALA A 150 10.70 20.49 -2.09
CA ALA A 150 9.63 20.00 -2.95
C ALA A 150 9.73 20.58 -4.36
N SER A 151 10.03 21.88 -4.48
CA SER A 151 10.20 22.54 -5.78
C SER A 151 11.43 22.00 -6.54
N ALA A 152 12.57 21.84 -5.85
CA ALA A 152 13.80 21.32 -6.45
C ALA A 152 13.64 19.86 -6.91
N LEU A 153 13.02 19.02 -6.07
CA LEU A 153 12.72 17.63 -6.39
C LEU A 153 11.69 17.53 -7.53
N GLY A 154 10.66 18.37 -7.51
CA GLY A 154 9.64 18.38 -8.56
C GLY A 154 10.20 18.77 -9.92
N LYS A 155 11.13 19.74 -9.97
CA LYS A 155 11.87 20.09 -11.20
C LYS A 155 12.75 18.94 -11.71
N ARG A 156 13.39 18.19 -10.81
CA ARG A 156 14.27 17.07 -11.18
C ARG A 156 13.51 15.84 -11.63
N LEU A 157 12.37 15.55 -11.00
CA LEU A 157 11.59 14.32 -11.21
C LEU A 157 10.40 14.53 -12.17
N GLY A 158 10.07 15.77 -12.53
CA GLY A 158 8.94 16.09 -13.40
C GLY A 158 7.57 15.80 -12.79
N LYS A 159 7.49 15.67 -11.46
CA LYS A 159 6.28 15.34 -10.70
C LYS A 159 6.02 16.38 -9.61
N ILE A 160 4.77 16.53 -9.19
CA ILE A 160 4.38 17.32 -8.03
C ILE A 160 4.75 16.52 -6.77
N ILE A 161 5.55 17.09 -5.88
CA ILE A 161 6.09 16.36 -4.72
C ILE A 161 5.26 16.63 -3.47
N THR A 162 4.82 15.57 -2.81
CA THR A 162 4.29 15.61 -1.44
C THR A 162 5.39 15.14 -0.49
N LEU A 163 5.82 16.00 0.45
CA LEU A 163 6.91 15.70 1.37
C LEU A 163 6.40 15.18 2.71
N ASP A 164 6.87 13.98 3.09
CA ASP A 164 6.72 13.44 4.44
C ASP A 164 8.06 13.59 5.17
N ASN A 165 8.12 14.49 6.16
CA ASN A 165 9.33 14.72 6.95
C ASN A 165 9.35 13.88 8.23
N GLU A 166 10.44 13.17 8.44
CA GLU A 166 10.70 12.36 9.64
C GLU A 166 12.01 12.84 10.27
N VAL A 167 12.01 12.99 11.60
CA VAL A 167 13.18 13.47 12.33
C VAL A 167 13.89 12.29 12.97
N ASP A 168 15.14 12.08 12.59
CA ASP A 168 16.00 11.04 13.17
C ASP A 168 17.26 11.69 13.75
N ALA A 169 17.31 11.76 15.08
CA ALA A 169 18.42 12.35 15.82
C ALA A 169 19.72 11.52 15.76
N SER A 170 19.69 10.28 15.24
CA SER A 170 20.90 9.51 14.98
C SER A 170 21.72 10.08 13.81
N LEU A 171 21.08 10.84 12.92
CA LEU A 171 21.77 11.63 11.91
C LEU A 171 22.51 12.79 12.60
N ILE A 172 23.85 12.74 12.57
CA ILE A 172 24.71 13.80 13.10
C ILE A 172 24.48 15.12 12.33
N GLY A 173 24.01 15.04 11.08
CA GLY A 173 23.54 16.18 10.31
C GLY A 173 23.24 15.83 8.85
N GLY A 174 22.52 16.72 8.15
CA GLY A 174 22.04 16.52 6.79
C GLY A 174 20.68 15.81 6.73
N ALA A 175 20.31 15.35 5.53
CA ALA A 175 19.03 14.67 5.29
C ALA A 175 19.20 13.55 4.25
N ILE A 176 18.41 12.49 4.40
CA ILE A 176 18.27 11.39 3.45
C ILE A 176 16.88 11.49 2.81
N VAL A 177 16.84 11.52 1.50
CA VAL A 177 15.61 11.66 0.72
C VAL A 177 15.31 10.35 0.00
N TYR A 178 14.13 9.79 0.24
CA TYR A 178 13.61 8.59 -0.40
C TYR A 178 12.46 8.98 -1.34
N ALA A 179 12.69 8.83 -2.65
CA ALA A 179 11.73 9.12 -3.71
C ALA A 179 11.45 7.84 -4.52
N GLY A 180 10.48 7.04 -4.05
CA GLY A 180 10.26 5.69 -4.59
C GLY A 180 11.50 4.81 -4.38
N ASP A 181 12.09 4.34 -5.47
CA ASP A 181 13.33 3.54 -5.46
C ASP A 181 14.62 4.39 -5.43
N LEU A 182 14.52 5.71 -5.59
CA LEU A 182 15.66 6.61 -5.57
C LEU A 182 15.97 7.05 -4.14
N VAL A 183 17.18 6.75 -3.67
CA VAL A 183 17.71 7.25 -2.40
C VAL A 183 18.77 8.31 -2.67
N ILE A 184 18.56 9.52 -2.16
CA ILE A 184 19.54 10.60 -2.20
C ILE A 184 20.03 10.81 -0.76
N ASP A 185 21.23 10.34 -0.48
CA ASP A 185 21.89 10.53 0.80
C ASP A 185 22.67 11.85 0.82
N GLY A 186 22.14 12.83 1.55
CA GLY A 186 22.80 14.11 1.84
C GLY A 186 23.35 14.19 3.27
N SER A 187 23.42 13.07 4.00
CA SER A 187 23.90 13.04 5.38
C SER A 187 25.41 13.29 5.49
N ILE A 188 25.81 13.91 6.60
CA ILE A 188 27.23 14.13 6.93
C ILE A 188 27.94 12.78 7.12
N GLN A 189 27.26 11.81 7.73
CA GLN A 189 27.78 10.47 7.92
C GLN A 189 28.09 9.77 6.58
N GLY A 190 27.17 9.83 5.62
CA GLY A 190 27.37 9.28 4.27
C GLY A 190 28.54 9.94 3.54
N ARG A 191 28.70 11.27 3.66
CA ARG A 191 29.85 11.99 3.08
C ARG A 191 31.18 11.56 3.71
N LEU A 192 31.25 11.40 5.03
CA LEU A 192 32.46 10.95 5.72
C LEU A 192 32.82 9.51 5.37
N GLN A 193 31.84 8.61 5.28
CA GLN A 193 32.06 7.24 4.81
C GLN A 193 32.54 7.20 3.35
N GLY A 194 31.97 8.03 2.47
CA GLY A 194 32.42 8.16 1.09
C GLY A 194 33.88 8.59 0.98
N LEU A 195 34.30 9.56 1.80
CA LEU A 195 35.70 10.00 1.88
C LEU A 195 36.61 8.91 2.47
N ALA A 196 36.22 8.26 3.56
CA ALA A 196 37.00 7.18 4.16
C ALA A 196 37.25 6.04 3.16
N ASN A 197 36.22 5.64 2.42
CA ASN A 197 36.36 4.60 1.38
C ASN A 197 37.24 5.05 0.21
N ALA A 198 37.26 6.34 -0.13
CA ALA A 198 38.13 6.87 -1.18
C ALA A 198 39.61 6.95 -0.75
N VAL A 199 39.88 7.03 0.55
CA VAL A 199 41.24 7.12 1.11
C VAL A 199 41.83 5.73 1.44
N ILE A 200 41.00 4.70 1.64
CA ILE A 200 41.42 3.32 1.97
C ILE A 200 41.80 2.50 0.71
N ARG A 201 41.69 3.07 -0.49
CA ARG A 201 42.00 2.40 -1.76
C ARG A 201 43.32 2.87 -2.35
#